data_AF-A0A915N1V2-F1
#
_entry.id   AF-A0A915N1V2-F1
#
_cell.length_a   1.000
_cell.length_b   1.000
_cell.length_c   1.000
_cell.angle_alpha   90.00
_cell.angle_beta   90.00
_cell.angle_gamma   90.00
#
_symmetry.space_group_name_H-M   'P 1'
#
loop_
_entity.id
_entity.type
_entity.pdbx_description
1 polymer ?
#
loop_
_entity_poly.entity_id
_entity_poly.type
_entity_poly.pdbx_seq_one_letter_code
_entity_poly.pdbx_strand_id
1 'polypeptide(L)'
;MLVVSKRSLKQCEEECFFRRLSDGRMEQGCGKCTKVDCRNCKQNFCNHITIGVKHCWTNNGSTCSTGYYENCFTERTESNELNKGCGNCTSLTCKTCTGHRCNEENKFPYYCFGSDGKSLLECPNPDCYIDKGIRGIQ
;
A
#
# COMPACT_ATOMS: atom_id res chain seq x y z
N MET A 1 14.39 -2.41 -33.86
CA MET A 1 14.56 -0.96 -33.62
C MET A 1 14.33 -0.69 -32.14
N LEU A 2 15.38 -0.29 -31.41
CA LEU A 2 15.26 0.16 -30.03
C LEU A 2 14.72 1.60 -30.05
N VAL A 3 13.53 1.81 -29.52
CA VAL A 3 12.99 3.17 -29.31
C VAL A 3 13.78 3.78 -28.16
N VAL A 4 14.87 4.48 -28.48
CA VAL A 4 15.58 5.32 -27.53
C VAL A 4 14.70 6.54 -27.30
N SER A 5 13.92 6.53 -26.21
CA SER A 5 13.21 7.72 -25.73
C SER A 5 14.26 8.80 -25.44
N LYS A 6 14.33 9.83 -26.29
CA LYS A 6 15.12 11.03 -26.02
C LYS A 6 14.58 11.64 -24.73
N ARG A 7 15.25 11.41 -23.60
CA ARG A 7 15.03 12.18 -22.38
C ARG A 7 15.50 13.61 -22.66
N SER A 8 14.60 14.46 -23.14
CA SER A 8 14.86 15.90 -23.24
C SER A 8 14.98 16.44 -21.82
N LEU A 9 16.18 16.87 -21.46
CA LEU A 9 16.42 17.62 -20.24
C LEU A 9 15.63 18.92 -20.32
N LYS A 10 14.65 19.08 -19.44
CA LYS A 10 13.88 20.33 -19.31
C LYS A 10 14.42 21.09 -18.11
N GLN A 11 14.94 22.28 -18.34
CA GLN A 11 15.31 23.20 -17.26
C GLN A 11 14.04 23.87 -16.72
N CYS A 12 13.90 23.89 -15.40
CA CYS A 12 12.84 24.62 -14.71
C CYS A 12 13.42 25.89 -14.11
N GLU A 13 12.68 27.00 -14.17
CA GLU A 13 13.16 28.31 -13.69
C GLU A 13 13.10 28.44 -12.16
N GLU A 14 12.06 27.88 -11.52
CA GLU A 14 11.84 28.05 -10.07
C GLU A 14 11.86 26.73 -9.29
N GLU A 15 10.95 25.82 -9.61
CA GLU A 15 10.81 24.53 -8.93
C GLU A 15 10.33 23.43 -9.88
N CYS A 16 10.55 22.19 -9.47
CA CYS A 16 10.10 20.99 -10.15
C CYS A 16 9.02 20.31 -9.31
N PHE A 17 8.12 19.58 -9.96
CA PHE A 17 7.16 18.72 -9.27
C PHE A 17 7.28 17.27 -9.73
N PHE A 18 6.93 16.37 -8.81
CA PHE A 18 6.58 14.98 -9.07
C PHE A 18 5.18 14.70 -8.53
N ARG A 19 4.36 14.00 -9.31
CA ARG A 19 3.03 13.56 -8.93
C ARG A 19 2.83 12.11 -9.33
N ARG A 20 2.18 11.33 -8.48
CA ARG A 20 1.61 10.04 -8.88
C ARG A 20 0.10 10.15 -8.80
N LEU A 21 -0.60 9.93 -9.90
CA LEU A 21 -2.05 9.86 -9.91
C LEU A 21 -2.53 8.59 -9.22
N SER A 22 -3.79 8.58 -8.79
CA SER A 22 -4.38 7.41 -8.14
C SER A 22 -4.23 6.17 -9.03
N ASP A 23 -4.49 6.28 -10.34
CA ASP A 23 -4.33 5.21 -11.34
C ASP A 23 -2.88 4.70 -11.57
N GLY A 24 -1.90 5.30 -10.91
CA GLY A 24 -0.49 4.90 -10.97
C GLY A 24 0.35 5.65 -12.00
N ARG A 25 -0.27 6.44 -12.89
CA ARG A 25 0.47 7.32 -13.82
C ARG A 25 1.34 8.31 -13.05
N MET A 26 2.54 8.55 -13.57
CA MET A 26 3.50 9.49 -12.97
C MET A 26 3.63 10.72 -13.86
N GLU A 27 3.61 11.89 -13.24
CA GLU A 27 3.79 13.17 -13.89
C GLU A 27 4.97 13.90 -13.26
N GLN A 28 5.82 14.47 -14.10
CA GLN A 28 6.97 15.27 -13.73
C GLN A 28 6.96 16.55 -14.56
N GLY A 29 7.30 17.67 -13.95
CA GLY A 29 7.33 18.93 -14.69
C GLY A 29 7.92 20.09 -13.89
N CYS A 30 7.77 21.28 -14.45
CA CYS A 30 8.20 22.54 -13.86
C CYS A 30 7.01 23.28 -13.25
N GLY A 31 7.31 24.09 -12.23
CA GLY A 31 6.35 24.91 -11.53
C GLY A 31 5.76 24.24 -10.30
N LYS A 32 4.94 25.02 -9.59
CA LYS A 32 4.34 24.60 -8.32
C LYS A 32 3.12 23.72 -8.55
N CYS A 33 3.05 22.64 -7.79
CA CYS A 33 1.92 21.73 -7.77
C CYS A 33 1.25 21.73 -6.40
N THR A 34 -0.05 21.99 -6.37
CA THR A 34 -0.84 22.19 -5.14
C THR A 34 -1.73 21.01 -4.77
N LYS A 35 -1.68 19.92 -5.55
CA LYS A 35 -2.45 18.70 -5.28
C LYS A 35 -1.78 17.87 -4.17
N VAL A 36 -2.59 17.16 -3.38
CA VAL A 36 -2.14 16.31 -2.25
C VAL A 36 -1.17 15.22 -2.67
N ASP A 37 -1.35 14.70 -3.87
CA ASP A 37 -0.57 13.63 -4.49
C ASP A 37 0.70 14.14 -5.18
N CYS A 38 1.09 15.37 -4.88
CA CYS A 38 2.17 16.08 -5.53
C CYS A 38 3.23 16.54 -4.55
N ARG A 39 4.47 16.58 -5.00
CA ARG A 39 5.64 16.97 -4.22
C ARG A 39 6.50 17.90 -5.05
N ASN A 40 6.84 19.04 -4.47
CA ASN A 40 7.68 20.05 -5.11
C ASN A 40 9.10 19.98 -4.55
N CYS A 41 10.07 20.39 -5.36
CA CYS A 41 11.48 20.43 -4.98
C CYS A 41 12.23 21.46 -5.85
N LYS A 42 13.38 21.95 -5.36
CA LYS A 42 14.12 23.05 -6.02
C LYS A 42 15.53 22.67 -6.47
N GLN A 43 16.02 21.50 -6.07
CA GLN A 43 17.36 21.05 -6.42
C GLN A 43 17.42 20.51 -7.87
N ASN A 44 18.61 20.49 -8.44
CA ASN A 44 18.83 19.87 -9.75
C ASN A 44 18.39 18.39 -9.72
N PHE A 45 17.64 17.96 -10.75
CA PHE A 45 17.17 16.57 -10.88
C PHE A 45 16.36 16.04 -9.69
N CYS A 46 15.72 16.93 -8.93
CA CYS A 46 15.09 16.57 -7.66
C CYS A 46 13.77 15.81 -7.81
N ASN A 47 13.05 15.96 -8.92
CA ASN A 47 11.70 15.43 -9.07
C ASN A 47 11.67 13.94 -9.46
N HIS A 48 12.48 13.12 -8.80
CA HIS A 48 12.53 11.68 -9.00
C HIS A 48 11.44 10.95 -8.18
N ILE A 49 11.20 9.69 -8.49
CA ILE A 49 10.05 8.91 -7.97
C ILE A 49 9.94 8.86 -6.45
N THR A 50 11.08 8.89 -5.73
CA THR A 50 11.14 8.70 -4.28
C THR A 50 10.75 9.93 -3.48
N ILE A 51 10.82 11.13 -4.07
CA ILE A 51 10.28 12.35 -3.43
C ILE A 51 8.76 12.38 -3.48
N GLY A 52 8.16 11.56 -4.35
CA GLY A 52 6.74 11.53 -4.62
C GLY A 52 5.92 10.81 -3.54
N VAL A 53 4.62 10.76 -3.79
CA VAL A 53 3.71 9.90 -3.03
C VAL A 53 3.48 8.59 -3.76
N LYS A 54 2.94 7.63 -3.02
CA LYS A 54 2.18 6.52 -3.55
C LYS A 54 0.75 6.55 -3.02
N HIS A 55 -0.04 5.61 -3.50
CA HIS A 55 -1.44 5.47 -3.11
C HIS A 55 -1.66 4.08 -2.53
N CYS A 56 -2.54 3.98 -1.56
CA CYS A 56 -3.01 2.73 -0.98
C CYS A 56 -4.53 2.64 -1.18
N TRP A 57 -5.07 1.44 -1.34
CA TRP A 57 -6.50 1.21 -1.34
C TRP A 57 -7.11 1.51 0.03
N THR A 58 -8.33 2.01 0.04
CA THR A 58 -9.19 2.14 1.22
C THR A 58 -10.40 1.21 1.08
N ASN A 59 -11.16 1.04 2.16
CA ASN A 59 -12.34 0.16 2.19
C ASN A 59 -13.42 0.51 1.15
N ASN A 60 -13.49 1.77 0.72
CA ASN A 60 -14.55 2.26 -0.17
C ASN A 60 -14.17 2.16 -1.67
N GLY A 61 -13.11 1.41 -2.01
CA GLY A 61 -12.56 1.36 -3.36
C GLY A 61 -11.85 2.65 -3.81
N SER A 62 -11.71 3.63 -2.91
CA SER A 62 -10.94 4.86 -3.14
C SER A 62 -9.48 4.67 -2.75
N THR A 63 -8.68 5.74 -2.84
CA THR A 63 -7.27 5.71 -2.45
C THR A 63 -6.93 6.82 -1.47
N CYS A 64 -6.06 6.54 -0.52
CA CYS A 64 -5.33 7.54 0.26
C CYS A 64 -3.91 7.69 -0.30
N SER A 65 -3.28 8.85 -0.08
CA SER A 65 -1.90 9.12 -0.49
C SER A 65 -0.95 9.08 0.70
N THR A 66 0.23 8.49 0.51
CA THR A 66 1.27 8.40 1.53
C THR A 66 2.67 8.53 0.92
N GLY A 67 3.70 8.76 1.73
CA GLY A 67 5.07 8.90 1.25
C GLY A 67 5.56 7.66 0.49
N TYR A 68 6.55 7.83 -0.39
CA TYR A 68 7.07 6.72 -1.22
C TYR A 68 7.51 5.50 -0.40
N TYR A 69 8.10 5.71 0.78
CA TYR A 69 8.57 4.64 1.67
C TYR A 69 7.55 4.23 2.76
N GLU A 70 6.46 4.97 2.92
CA GLU A 70 5.46 4.74 3.98
C GLU A 70 4.59 3.53 3.70
N ASN A 71 4.06 2.84 4.70
CA ASN A 71 3.31 1.62 4.42
C ASN A 71 1.90 1.87 3.87
N CYS A 72 1.39 0.90 3.13
CA CYS A 72 -0.03 0.60 3.01
C CYS A 72 -0.34 -0.57 3.94
N PHE A 73 -1.51 -0.59 4.56
CA PHE A 73 -1.92 -1.69 5.42
C PHE A 73 -3.16 -2.41 4.89
N THR A 74 -3.30 -3.66 5.33
CA THR A 74 -4.55 -4.40 5.32
C THR A 74 -4.63 -5.22 6.59
N GLU A 75 -5.77 -5.17 7.27
CA GLU A 75 -6.05 -5.94 8.48
C GLU A 75 -7.43 -6.56 8.40
N ARG A 76 -7.64 -7.66 9.12
CA ARG A 76 -8.98 -8.20 9.34
C ARG A 76 -9.46 -7.90 10.75
N THR A 77 -10.71 -7.49 10.87
CA THR A 77 -11.41 -7.38 12.15
C THR A 77 -11.64 -8.78 12.75
N GLU A 78 -12.15 -8.84 13.98
CA GLU A 78 -12.59 -10.10 14.60
C GLU A 78 -13.72 -10.78 13.80
N SER A 79 -14.56 -10.00 13.10
CA SER A 79 -15.57 -10.52 12.17
C SER A 79 -15.01 -10.90 10.79
N ASN A 80 -13.69 -10.89 10.62
CA ASN A 80 -12.98 -11.10 9.36
C ASN A 80 -13.31 -10.05 8.27
N GLU A 81 -13.92 -8.91 8.62
CA GLU A 81 -14.07 -7.77 7.71
C GLU A 81 -12.71 -7.16 7.40
N LEU A 82 -12.54 -6.68 6.18
CA LEU A 82 -11.25 -6.18 5.72
C LEU A 82 -11.17 -4.66 5.88
N ASN A 83 -10.13 -4.21 6.59
CA ASN A 83 -9.77 -2.80 6.72
C ASN A 83 -8.46 -2.53 5.98
N LYS A 84 -8.38 -1.36 5.33
CA LYS A 84 -7.28 -0.95 4.49
C LYS A 84 -7.01 0.54 4.59
N GLY A 85 -5.76 0.90 4.38
CA GLY A 85 -5.40 2.31 4.22
C GLY A 85 -3.92 2.55 4.13
N CYS A 86 -3.56 3.79 4.43
CA CYS A 86 -2.20 4.28 4.48
C CYS A 86 -1.67 4.18 5.91
N GLY A 87 -0.37 3.91 6.03
CA GLY A 87 0.34 3.82 7.28
C GLY A 87 0.54 2.38 7.77
N ASN A 88 0.74 2.29 9.07
CA ASN A 88 0.94 1.04 9.81
C ASN A 88 -0.30 0.71 10.63
N CYS A 89 -0.27 -0.47 11.22
CA CYS A 89 -1.32 -1.07 12.02
C CYS A 89 -0.65 -1.89 13.13
N THR A 90 -1.36 -2.11 14.22
CA THR A 90 -0.84 -2.81 15.41
C THR A 90 -1.53 -4.15 15.68
N SER A 91 -2.57 -4.48 14.91
CA SER A 91 -3.30 -5.73 15.06
C SER A 91 -2.49 -6.91 14.52
N LEU A 92 -2.66 -8.08 15.15
CA LEU A 92 -1.95 -9.32 14.78
C LEU A 92 -2.37 -9.85 13.40
N THR A 93 -3.55 -9.45 12.93
CA THR A 93 -4.11 -9.81 11.61
C THR A 93 -3.67 -8.86 10.51
N CYS A 94 -2.85 -7.86 10.85
CA CYS A 94 -2.44 -6.86 9.89
C CYS A 94 -1.17 -7.24 9.13
N LYS A 95 -1.17 -6.90 7.84
CA LYS A 95 -0.01 -6.94 6.97
C LYS A 95 0.21 -5.56 6.38
N THR A 96 1.49 -5.20 6.21
CA THR A 96 1.90 -3.96 5.57
C THR A 96 2.68 -4.24 4.28
N CYS A 97 2.67 -3.27 3.37
CA CYS A 97 3.43 -3.34 2.12
C CYS A 97 3.79 -1.94 1.64
N THR A 98 4.85 -1.83 0.83
CA THR A 98 5.40 -0.54 0.38
C THR A 98 5.15 -0.22 -1.10
N GLY A 99 4.49 -1.10 -1.85
CA GLY A 99 4.16 -0.84 -3.25
C GLY A 99 3.01 0.16 -3.42
N HIS A 100 2.90 0.77 -4.60
CA HIS A 100 1.68 1.50 -4.96
C HIS A 100 0.51 0.52 -5.06
N ARG A 101 -0.58 0.78 -4.32
CA ARG A 101 -1.80 -0.03 -4.27
C ARG A 101 -1.54 -1.51 -3.96
N CYS A 102 -0.47 -1.79 -3.21
CA CYS A 102 -0.07 -3.16 -2.90
C CYS A 102 -1.07 -3.88 -1.96
N ASN A 103 -1.91 -3.12 -1.26
CA ASN A 103 -2.89 -3.60 -0.30
C ASN A 103 -4.23 -3.99 -0.95
N GLU A 104 -4.14 -4.83 -1.99
CA GLU A 104 -5.26 -5.32 -2.78
C GLU A 104 -5.96 -6.53 -2.15
N GLU A 105 -7.30 -6.56 -2.19
CA GLU A 105 -8.18 -7.49 -1.45
C GLU A 105 -7.82 -8.97 -1.61
N ASN A 106 -7.58 -9.42 -2.84
CA ASN A 106 -7.46 -10.83 -3.20
C ASN A 106 -6.15 -11.48 -2.76
N LYS A 107 -5.33 -10.79 -1.96
CA LYS A 107 -4.00 -11.24 -1.53
C LYS A 107 -3.89 -11.44 -0.02
N PHE A 108 -4.96 -11.25 0.75
CA PHE A 108 -4.90 -11.25 2.21
C PHE A 108 -5.62 -12.44 2.85
N PRO A 109 -4.93 -13.18 3.75
CA PRO A 109 -5.48 -14.37 4.39
C PRO A 109 -6.63 -14.01 5.33
N TYR A 110 -7.45 -15.00 5.63
CA TYR A 110 -8.40 -14.99 6.74
C TYR A 110 -7.70 -15.41 8.03
N TYR A 111 -8.33 -15.14 9.17
CA TYR A 111 -7.76 -15.51 10.46
C TYR A 111 -8.79 -16.16 11.38
N CYS A 112 -8.30 -17.09 12.20
CA CYS A 112 -9.09 -17.75 13.23
C CYS A 112 -8.32 -17.92 14.51
N PHE A 113 -9.04 -18.12 15.62
CA PHE A 113 -8.42 -18.58 16.84
C PHE A 113 -7.97 -20.04 16.72
N GLY A 114 -6.85 -20.37 17.34
CA GLY A 114 -6.41 -21.75 17.53
C GLY A 114 -7.25 -22.47 18.58
N SER A 115 -6.96 -23.76 18.79
CA SER A 115 -7.66 -24.59 19.77
C SER A 115 -7.51 -24.11 21.23
N ASP A 116 -6.53 -23.25 21.51
CA ASP A 116 -6.31 -22.59 22.80
C ASP A 116 -7.18 -21.34 23.02
N GLY A 117 -7.94 -20.92 21.99
CA GLY A 117 -8.75 -19.71 22.01
C GLY A 117 -7.95 -18.40 22.02
N LYS A 118 -6.63 -18.45 21.78
CA LYS A 118 -5.73 -17.28 21.90
C LYS A 118 -4.81 -17.12 20.71
N SER A 119 -4.26 -18.21 20.19
CA SER A 119 -3.38 -18.19 19.03
C SER A 119 -4.16 -17.77 17.78
N LEU A 120 -3.55 -17.00 16.87
CA LEU A 120 -4.14 -16.70 15.57
C LEU A 120 -3.54 -17.59 14.49
N LEU A 121 -4.40 -18.18 13.67
CA LEU A 121 -4.04 -19.03 12.55
C LEU A 121 -4.43 -18.33 11.25
N GLU A 122 -3.50 -18.22 10.30
CA GLU A 122 -3.78 -17.76 8.94
C GLU A 122 -4.50 -18.84 8.15
N CYS A 123 -5.54 -18.47 7.40
CA CYS A 123 -6.39 -19.36 6.64
C CYS A 123 -6.54 -18.87 5.19
N PRO A 124 -6.51 -19.77 4.19
CA PRO A 124 -6.69 -19.37 2.79
C PRO A 124 -8.15 -19.02 2.46
N ASN A 125 -9.11 -19.54 3.23
CA ASN A 125 -10.56 -19.39 3.04
C ASN A 125 -11.21 -18.81 4.31
N PRO A 126 -12.41 -18.19 4.20
CA PRO A 126 -13.14 -17.67 5.35
C PRO A 126 -13.62 -18.77 6.30
N ASP A 127 -13.92 -19.95 5.75
CA ASP A 127 -14.35 -21.09 6.54
C ASP A 127 -13.16 -21.65 7.32
N CYS A 128 -13.33 -21.72 8.63
CA CYS A 128 -12.29 -22.15 9.54
C CYS A 128 -12.64 -23.46 10.22
N TYR A 129 -11.79 -24.46 10.00
CA TYR A 129 -11.94 -25.78 10.60
C TYR A 129 -10.75 -26.04 11.51
N ILE A 130 -11.00 -26.04 12.82
CA ILE A 130 -10.02 -26.45 13.82
C ILE A 130 -10.33 -27.90 14.15
N ASP A 131 -9.50 -28.82 13.66
CA ASP A 131 -9.61 -30.21 14.08
C ASP A 131 -9.27 -30.29 15.57
N LYS A 132 -10.26 -30.61 16.39
CA LYS A 132 -10.06 -30.93 17.80
C LYS A 132 -9.42 -32.30 17.83
N GLY A 133 -8.11 -32.36 17.59
CA GLY A 133 -7.34 -33.60 17.69
C GLY A 133 -7.79 -34.35 18.94
N ILE A 134 -8.30 -35.57 18.73
CA ILE A 134 -8.76 -36.46 19.79
C ILE A 134 -7.63 -36.52 20.82
N ARG A 135 -7.86 -35.99 22.02
CA ARG A 135 -6.94 -36.19 23.14
C ARG A 135 -6.85 -37.70 23.32
N GLY A 136 -5.70 -38.28 22.98
CA GLY A 136 -5.42 -39.69 23.22
C GLY A 136 -5.75 -39.99 24.68
N ILE A 137 -6.74 -40.85 24.89
CA ILE A 137 -7.02 -41.46 26.18
C ILE A 137 -5.77 -42.28 26.49
N GLN A 138 -5.02 -41.88 27.51
CA GLN A 138 -3.94 -42.66 28.10
C GLN A 138 -4.40 -43.16 29.46
#